data_AF-A0A975ID87-F1
#
_entry.id   AF-A0A975ID87-F1
#
_cell.length_a   1.000
_cell.length_b   1.000
_cell.length_c   1.000
_cell.angle_alpha   90.00
_cell.angle_beta   90.00
_cell.angle_gamma   90.00
#
_symmetry.space_group_name_H-M   'P 1'
#
loop_
_entity.id
_entity.type
_entity.pdbx_description
1 polymer ?
#
loop_
_entity_poly.entity_id
_entity_poly.type
_entity_poly.pdbx_seq_one_letter_code
_entity_poly.pdbx_strand_id
1 'polypeptide(L)'
;MAKENIEGKAQAAAPVPISPDDKNKEKKAQTSSSEQIPTDSNSKDTKPKSNPFKGKPGDTNTTYDNNGKPKQTRKYGDDGYPDIDIDYDHNHGQGQPHQYKWTRPEDGSPPTADNRQPGAPIE
;
A
#
# COMPACT_ATOMS: atom_id res chain seq x y z
N MET A 1 42.43 -7.27 56.90
CA MET A 1 41.91 -5.98 56.41
C MET A 1 40.41 -6.13 56.21
N ALA A 2 39.65 -5.18 56.71
CA ALA A 2 38.20 -5.21 56.90
C ALA A 2 37.47 -4.49 55.74
N LYS A 3 36.20 -4.92 55.48
CA LYS A 3 34.99 -4.14 55.09
C LYS A 3 35.07 -3.22 53.84
N GLU A 4 34.05 -2.96 53.03
CA GLU A 4 32.62 -3.27 52.95
C GLU A 4 32.09 -2.89 51.53
N ASN A 5 30.94 -3.45 51.19
CA ASN A 5 30.00 -3.24 50.06
C ASN A 5 29.94 -1.88 49.34
N ILE A 6 29.57 -1.88 48.04
CA ILE A 6 28.39 -1.15 47.50
C ILE A 6 27.71 -1.93 46.35
N GLU A 7 26.39 -1.89 46.42
CA GLU A 7 25.29 -2.44 45.64
C GLU A 7 25.26 -2.13 44.12
N GLY A 8 24.66 -3.03 43.35
CA GLY A 8 24.28 -2.83 41.94
C GLY A 8 23.28 -3.90 41.49
N LYS A 9 22.04 -3.77 41.95
CA LYS A 9 20.93 -4.72 41.83
C LYS A 9 20.12 -4.49 40.55
N ALA A 10 19.59 -5.59 40.00
CA ALA A 10 18.46 -5.71 39.05
C ALA A 10 18.73 -5.25 37.60
N GLN A 11 18.20 -5.87 36.55
CA GLN A 11 16.89 -6.53 36.44
C GLN A 11 16.90 -7.51 35.25
N ALA A 12 16.40 -8.72 35.47
CA ALA A 12 16.12 -9.70 34.44
C ALA A 12 14.92 -9.25 33.58
N ALA A 13 15.07 -9.26 32.25
CA ALA A 13 13.95 -9.09 31.34
C ALA A 13 13.10 -10.35 31.36
N ALA A 14 11.84 -10.20 31.77
CA ALA A 14 10.85 -11.27 31.83
C ALA A 14 10.48 -11.81 30.44
N PRO A 15 10.09 -13.09 30.32
CA PRO A 15 9.43 -13.61 29.13
C PRO A 15 8.05 -12.96 29.00
N VAL A 16 7.79 -12.34 27.85
CA VAL A 16 6.45 -11.85 27.50
C VAL A 16 5.44 -13.01 27.50
N PRO A 17 4.35 -12.92 28.27
CA PRO A 17 3.30 -13.93 28.26
C PRO A 17 2.47 -13.81 26.98
N ILE A 18 2.42 -14.91 26.24
CA ILE A 18 1.37 -15.22 25.26
C ILE A 18 0.04 -15.36 26.00
N SER A 19 -0.85 -14.38 25.85
CA SER A 19 -2.25 -14.50 26.29
C SER A 19 -3.05 -15.34 25.29
N PRO A 20 -3.83 -16.34 25.74
CA PRO A 20 -4.80 -17.05 24.92
C PRO A 20 -6.19 -16.38 24.99
N ASP A 21 -7.00 -16.73 23.99
CA ASP A 21 -8.45 -16.48 23.84
C ASP A 21 -8.90 -15.04 23.51
N ASP A 22 -9.29 -14.82 22.26
CA ASP A 22 -10.73 -14.78 22.01
C ASP A 22 -11.08 -15.20 20.57
N LYS A 23 -12.22 -15.86 20.47
CA LYS A 23 -12.70 -16.59 19.30
C LYS A 23 -13.35 -15.64 18.28
N ASN A 24 -13.30 -16.09 17.03
CA ASN A 24 -14.34 -15.89 16.02
C ASN A 24 -14.39 -14.50 15.35
N LYS A 25 -14.11 -14.46 14.04
CA LYS A 25 -15.17 -14.34 13.01
C LYS A 25 -14.56 -13.89 11.68
N GLU A 26 -14.58 -14.81 10.72
CA GLU A 26 -14.56 -14.50 9.30
C GLU A 26 -15.54 -13.36 8.98
N LYS A 27 -15.03 -12.19 8.59
CA LYS A 27 -15.79 -11.18 7.84
C LYS A 27 -14.87 -10.31 6.98
N LYS A 28 -15.04 -10.47 5.66
CA LYS A 28 -15.01 -9.39 4.67
C LYS A 28 -15.51 -8.06 5.25
N ALA A 29 -14.71 -7.01 5.15
CA ALA A 29 -15.07 -5.59 4.98
C ALA A 29 -13.74 -4.86 4.77
N GLN A 30 -13.41 -4.21 3.65
CA GLN A 30 -14.12 -3.17 2.91
C GLN A 30 -14.57 -2.01 3.81
N THR A 31 -13.64 -1.10 4.11
CA THR A 31 -13.87 0.31 4.53
C THR A 31 -12.47 0.95 4.64
N SER A 32 -11.97 1.73 3.69
CA SER A 32 -12.33 3.11 3.29
C SER A 32 -12.34 4.13 4.44
N SER A 33 -11.62 5.23 4.19
CA SER A 33 -11.46 6.49 4.96
C SER A 33 -10.19 6.52 5.82
N SER A 34 -9.43 7.61 5.90
CA SER A 34 -9.37 8.89 5.20
C SER A 34 -8.08 9.54 5.69
N GLU A 35 -7.35 10.23 4.81
CA GLU A 35 -6.74 11.53 5.15
C GLU A 35 -6.38 12.20 3.81
N GLN A 36 -7.39 12.84 3.21
CA GLN A 36 -7.25 13.65 2.02
C GLN A 36 -6.77 15.06 2.43
N ILE A 37 -5.61 15.47 1.92
CA ILE A 37 -5.25 16.89 1.85
C ILE A 37 -6.24 17.62 0.93
N PRO A 38 -6.78 18.79 1.30
CA PRO A 38 -7.88 19.41 0.58
C PRO A 38 -7.37 20.28 -0.57
N THR A 39 -7.90 20.06 -1.78
CA THR A 39 -7.97 21.12 -2.80
C THR A 39 -9.29 21.01 -3.56
N ASP A 40 -10.10 22.05 -3.35
CA ASP A 40 -11.26 22.54 -4.09
C ASP A 40 -12.56 21.71 -4.20
N SER A 41 -13.55 22.28 -3.52
CA SER A 41 -14.98 22.02 -3.49
C SER A 41 -15.64 22.08 -4.88
N ASN A 42 -16.09 20.94 -5.39
CA ASN A 42 -17.37 20.80 -6.11
C ASN A 42 -17.77 19.31 -6.18
N SER A 43 -18.35 18.79 -5.09
CA SER A 43 -18.84 17.41 -5.03
C SER A 43 -20.03 17.21 -5.97
N LYS A 44 -19.74 16.79 -7.20
CA LYS A 44 -20.55 15.79 -7.90
C LYS A 44 -19.86 14.45 -7.66
N ASP A 45 -20.62 13.43 -7.25
CA ASP A 45 -20.19 12.06 -6.94
C ASP A 45 -19.48 11.36 -8.11
N THR A 46 -18.34 11.89 -8.52
CA THR A 46 -17.53 11.42 -9.63
C THR A 46 -16.50 10.48 -9.04
N LYS A 47 -16.72 9.20 -9.30
CA LYS A 47 -15.77 8.17 -8.96
C LYS A 47 -14.39 8.51 -9.55
N PRO A 48 -13.28 8.39 -8.78
CA PRO A 48 -11.96 8.76 -9.26
C PRO A 48 -11.64 7.98 -10.54
N LYS A 49 -11.21 8.71 -11.57
CA LYS A 49 -10.93 8.17 -12.91
C LYS A 49 -9.62 7.38 -12.95
N SER A 50 -8.71 7.65 -12.01
CA SER A 50 -7.40 7.02 -11.85
C SER A 50 -7.04 6.83 -10.38
N ASN A 51 -6.14 5.91 -10.10
CA ASN A 51 -5.54 5.77 -8.77
C ASN A 51 -4.65 7.01 -8.48
N PRO A 52 -4.58 7.48 -7.22
CA PRO A 52 -3.65 8.53 -6.85
C PRO A 52 -2.22 8.09 -7.14
N PHE A 53 -1.33 9.06 -7.40
CA PHE A 53 0.06 8.74 -7.68
C PHE A 53 0.80 8.28 -6.42
N LYS A 54 0.51 8.90 -5.27
CA LYS A 54 1.04 8.50 -3.98
C LYS A 54 -0.06 7.87 -3.14
N GLY A 55 0.28 6.78 -2.46
CA GLY A 55 -0.60 6.05 -1.55
C GLY A 55 0.10 5.72 -0.24
N LYS A 56 -0.59 4.97 0.62
CA LYS A 56 0.01 4.45 1.83
C LYS A 56 1.06 3.39 1.45
N PRO A 57 2.26 3.41 2.07
CA PRO A 57 3.27 2.38 1.86
C PRO A 57 2.73 0.95 1.94
N GLY A 58 3.04 0.15 0.93
CA GLY A 58 2.62 -1.27 0.82
C GLY A 58 1.13 -1.49 0.53
N ASP A 59 0.32 -0.43 0.43
CA ASP A 59 -1.12 -0.54 0.23
C ASP A 59 -1.49 -0.79 -1.24
N THR A 60 -2.74 -1.16 -1.47
CA THR A 60 -3.30 -1.37 -2.81
C THR A 60 -4.58 -0.59 -3.00
N ASN A 61 -4.69 0.13 -4.11
CA ASN A 61 -5.90 0.87 -4.47
C ASN A 61 -6.46 0.40 -5.81
N THR A 62 -7.78 0.28 -5.91
CA THR A 62 -8.47 -0.16 -7.13
C THR A 62 -9.47 0.89 -7.58
N THR A 63 -9.34 1.30 -8.85
CA THR A 63 -10.41 2.03 -9.53
C THR A 63 -11.33 1.05 -10.25
N TYR A 64 -12.56 1.50 -10.44
CA TYR A 64 -13.65 0.73 -11.05
C TYR A 64 -14.39 1.64 -12.02
N ASP A 65 -14.99 1.06 -13.05
CA ASP A 65 -15.83 1.76 -14.01
C ASP A 65 -17.21 2.11 -13.40
N ASN A 66 -18.07 2.72 -14.20
CA ASN A 66 -19.43 3.07 -13.80
C ASN A 66 -20.32 1.84 -13.54
N ASN A 67 -19.91 0.67 -14.02
CA ASN A 67 -20.61 -0.61 -13.83
C ASN A 67 -20.07 -1.39 -12.63
N GLY A 68 -19.11 -0.84 -11.89
CA GLY A 68 -18.46 -1.48 -10.75
C GLY A 68 -17.42 -2.55 -11.13
N LYS A 69 -17.01 -2.65 -12.40
CA LYS A 69 -15.91 -3.53 -12.84
C LYS A 69 -14.56 -2.89 -12.55
N PRO A 70 -13.56 -3.64 -12.06
CA PRO A 70 -12.22 -3.07 -11.83
C PRO A 70 -11.64 -2.58 -13.16
N LYS A 71 -11.08 -1.37 -13.13
CA LYS A 71 -10.39 -0.76 -14.27
C LYS A 71 -8.89 -0.88 -14.12
N GLN A 72 -8.38 -0.49 -12.96
CA GLN A 72 -6.96 -0.54 -12.64
C GLN A 72 -6.77 -0.79 -11.16
N THR A 73 -5.83 -1.67 -10.82
CA THR A 73 -5.32 -1.84 -9.45
C THR A 73 -3.89 -1.32 -9.39
N ARG A 74 -3.59 -0.46 -8.42
CA ARG A 74 -2.24 0.05 -8.14
C ARG A 74 -1.77 -0.44 -6.79
N LYS A 75 -0.63 -1.13 -6.76
CA LYS A 75 0.12 -1.45 -5.54
C LYS A 75 1.18 -0.37 -5.31
N TYR A 76 1.27 0.14 -4.10
CA TYR A 76 2.32 1.08 -3.71
C TYR A 76 3.50 0.35 -3.05
N GLY A 77 4.71 0.82 -3.33
CA GLY A 77 5.92 0.36 -2.65
C GLY A 77 6.02 0.92 -1.23
N ASP A 78 7.10 0.59 -0.53
CA ASP A 78 7.35 1.07 0.85
C ASP A 78 7.58 2.60 0.93
N ASP A 79 7.87 3.23 -0.21
CA ASP A 79 7.99 4.67 -0.37
C ASP A 79 6.65 5.38 -0.65
N GLY A 80 5.56 4.61 -0.78
CA GLY A 80 4.23 5.09 -1.11
C GLY A 80 4.05 5.49 -2.58
N TYR A 81 5.05 5.26 -3.45
CA TYR A 81 4.93 5.48 -4.89
C TYR A 81 4.47 4.19 -5.59
N PRO A 82 3.94 4.27 -6.83
CA PRO A 82 3.46 3.10 -7.54
C PRO A 82 4.59 2.08 -7.70
N ASP A 83 4.33 0.82 -7.40
CA ASP A 83 5.24 -0.31 -7.62
C ASP A 83 4.74 -1.12 -8.82
N ILE A 84 3.44 -1.44 -8.81
CA ILE A 84 2.77 -2.19 -9.88
C ILE A 84 1.42 -1.55 -10.19
N ASP A 85 1.15 -1.32 -11.47
CA ASP A 85 -0.19 -1.05 -12.00
C ASP A 85 -0.68 -2.27 -12.77
N ILE A 86 -1.91 -2.72 -12.52
CA ILE A 86 -2.59 -3.77 -13.28
C ILE A 86 -3.80 -3.13 -13.94
N ASP A 87 -3.80 -3.10 -15.27
CA ASP A 87 -4.87 -2.55 -16.08
C ASP A 87 -5.78 -3.69 -16.59
N TYR A 88 -7.09 -3.53 -16.37
CA TYR A 88 -8.12 -4.53 -16.66
C TYR A 88 -9.10 -4.09 -17.75
N ASP A 89 -9.05 -2.84 -18.19
CA ASP A 89 -10.11 -2.24 -19.01
C ASP A 89 -9.77 -2.13 -20.50
N HIS A 90 -8.51 -2.32 -20.91
CA HIS A 90 -8.09 -2.22 -22.31
C HIS A 90 -7.04 -3.29 -22.68
N ASN A 91 -7.06 -3.75 -23.94
CA ASN A 91 -6.05 -4.62 -24.53
C ASN A 91 -5.20 -3.83 -25.53
N HIS A 92 -3.90 -3.67 -25.24
CA HIS A 92 -2.92 -3.01 -26.13
C HIS A 92 -2.08 -4.00 -26.95
N GLY A 93 -2.56 -5.23 -27.13
CA GLY A 93 -1.83 -6.32 -27.79
C GLY A 93 -1.00 -7.20 -26.84
N GLN A 94 -0.99 -6.89 -25.54
CA GLN A 94 -0.26 -7.63 -24.50
C GLN A 94 -1.14 -8.62 -23.72
N GLY A 95 -2.44 -8.73 -24.04
CA GLY A 95 -3.41 -9.49 -23.24
C GLY A 95 -4.14 -8.60 -22.22
N GLN A 96 -5.20 -9.15 -21.62
CA GLN A 96 -6.00 -8.47 -20.61
C GLN A 96 -6.30 -9.44 -19.47
N PRO A 97 -5.91 -9.12 -18.22
CA PRO A 97 -5.21 -7.91 -17.79
C PRO A 97 -3.73 -7.86 -18.21
N HIS A 98 -3.12 -6.67 -18.18
CA HIS A 98 -1.68 -6.48 -18.31
C HIS A 98 -1.14 -5.60 -17.18
N GLN A 99 0.13 -5.77 -16.83
CA GLN A 99 0.79 -5.07 -15.73
C GLN A 99 1.88 -4.11 -16.22
N TYR A 100 2.09 -3.05 -15.46
CA TYR A 100 3.19 -2.12 -15.59
C TYR A 100 3.95 -2.06 -14.27
N LYS A 101 5.24 -2.36 -14.32
CA LYS A 101 6.12 -2.22 -13.15
C LYS A 101 6.74 -0.84 -13.15
N TRP A 102 7.01 -0.31 -11.96
CA TRP A 102 7.64 1.00 -11.79
C TRP A 102 9.02 0.81 -11.18
N THR A 103 10.04 1.36 -11.84
CA THR A 103 11.39 1.43 -11.27
C THR A 103 11.53 2.68 -10.39
N ARG A 104 12.67 2.80 -9.71
CA ARG A 104 13.03 3.98 -8.93
C ARG A 104 14.22 4.69 -9.56
N PRO A 105 14.18 6.02 -9.67
CA PRO A 105 15.37 6.81 -9.97
C PRO A 105 16.50 6.52 -8.98
N GLU A 106 17.74 6.44 -9.47
CA GLU A 106 18.92 6.17 -8.62
C GLU A 106 19.23 7.34 -7.66
N ASP A 107 18.79 8.55 -8.01
CA ASP A 107 18.96 9.76 -7.19
C ASP A 107 17.95 9.85 -6.03
N GLY A 108 17.05 8.88 -5.89
CA GLY A 108 16.01 8.85 -4.86
C GLY A 108 14.88 9.86 -5.11
N SER A 109 14.85 10.51 -6.27
CA SER A 109 13.73 11.36 -6.66
C SER A 109 12.45 10.54 -6.86
N PRO A 110 11.26 11.17 -6.78
CA PRO A 110 10.00 10.49 -7.08
C PRO A 110 10.03 9.89 -8.49
N PRO A 111 9.53 8.66 -8.70
CA PRO A 111 9.45 8.11 -10.04
C PRO A 111 8.57 8.96 -10.94
N THR A 112 8.88 8.98 -12.23
CA THR A 112 8.09 9.65 -13.27
C THR A 112 7.58 8.63 -14.28
N ALA A 113 6.83 9.09 -15.29
CA ALA A 113 6.32 8.21 -16.34
C ALA A 113 7.43 7.40 -17.04
N ASP A 114 8.64 7.93 -17.15
CA ASP A 114 9.78 7.22 -17.76
C ASP A 114 10.25 6.02 -16.94
N ASN A 115 9.92 5.98 -15.64
CA ASN A 115 10.19 4.83 -14.78
C ASN A 115 9.12 3.73 -14.90
N ARG A 116 7.99 4.00 -15.57
CA ARG A 116 6.96 3.00 -15.84
C ARG A 116 7.41 2.11 -16.99
N GLN A 117 7.69 0.85 -16.69
CA GLN A 117 8.09 -0.14 -17.68
C GLN A 117 6.95 -0.47 -18.64
N PRO A 118 7.23 -0.92 -19.88
CA PRO A 118 6.19 -1.33 -20.82
C PRO A 118 5.21 -2.35 -20.23
N GLY A 119 3.97 -2.30 -20.72
CA GLY A 119 2.93 -3.25 -20.33
C GLY A 119 3.33 -4.68 -20.70
N ALA A 120 3.15 -5.60 -19.76
CA ALA A 120 3.41 -7.03 -19.93
C ALA A 120 2.17 -7.85 -19.56
N PRO A 121 1.92 -9.01 -20.22
CA PRO A 121 0.89 -9.94 -19.77
C PRO A 121 1.10 -10.34 -18.31
N ILE A 122 0.00 -10.63 -17.62
CA ILE A 122 0.03 -11.32 -16.34
C ILE A 122 -0.04 -12.82 -16.63
N GLU A 123 0.94 -13.58 -16.15
CA GLU A 123 0.99 -15.05 -16.22
C GLU A 123 0.16 -15.72 -15.11
#